data_AF-A0A2H3D031-F1
#
_entry.id   AF-A0A2H3D031-F1
#
_cell.length_a   1.000
_cell.length_b   1.000
_cell.length_c   1.000
_cell.angle_alpha   90.00
_cell.angle_beta   90.00
_cell.angle_gamma   90.00
#
_symmetry.space_group_name_H-M   'P 1'
#
loop_
_entity.id
_entity.type
_entity.pdbx_description
1 polymer ?
#
loop_
_entity_poly.entity_id
_entity_poly.type
_entity_poly.pdbx_seq_one_letter_code
_entity_poly.pdbx_strand_id
1 'polypeptide(L)'
;MSDDSDIFSAPVSRRIDLLLPPVNAFHKPNQPVHVVPPILRQHNATWTEIFSHVQQPQILWDLYKPSKTLDQFDLQSLWTSYDIGEEETDKNGQAMLKPPIHVVGECFSHWWRNISKSTLKTWQHYCEIPEWIQHEISKCKITSQEVIAELEEMHLKPDPKWPKGLNTLCKEVKILQEQQAMDRSVMVTVENEENSSAGQTESNYKRKLAADPHVCKKQRQSCS
;
A
#
# COMPACT_ATOMS: atom_id res chain seq x y z
N MET A 1 -21.76 -35.28 41.48
CA MET A 1 -21.92 -35.21 40.02
C MET A 1 -22.73 -33.96 39.76
N SER A 2 -22.05 -32.87 39.43
CA SER A 2 -22.69 -31.61 39.03
C SER A 2 -22.01 -31.24 37.73
N ASP A 3 -22.80 -31.22 36.66
CA ASP A 3 -22.40 -30.94 35.29
C ASP A 3 -21.84 -29.52 35.17
N ASP A 4 -20.55 -29.42 34.83
CA ASP A 4 -19.93 -28.25 34.23
C ASP A 4 -20.33 -28.21 32.75
N SER A 5 -21.48 -27.61 32.46
CA SER A 5 -21.82 -27.24 31.08
C SER A 5 -21.18 -25.88 30.77
N ASP A 6 -19.94 -25.93 30.29
CA ASP A 6 -19.23 -24.83 29.66
C ASP A 6 -20.08 -24.24 28.52
N ILE A 7 -20.57 -23.02 28.73
CA ILE A 7 -21.16 -22.20 27.68
C ILE A 7 -20.00 -21.74 26.80
N PHE A 8 -19.75 -22.48 25.73
CA PHE A 8 -19.00 -21.99 24.57
C PHE A 8 -19.77 -20.81 23.96
N SER A 9 -19.57 -19.63 24.53
CA SER A 9 -19.99 -18.38 23.92
C SER A 9 -19.19 -18.24 22.62
N ALA A 10 -19.82 -18.56 21.49
CA ALA A 10 -19.23 -18.36 20.18
C ALA A 10 -18.73 -16.90 20.09
N PRO A 11 -17.56 -16.65 19.46
CA PRO A 11 -17.07 -15.29 19.30
C PRO A 11 -18.14 -14.48 18.59
N VAL A 12 -18.65 -13.45 19.28
CA VAL A 12 -19.58 -12.48 18.70
C VAL A 12 -18.86 -11.87 17.50
N SER A 13 -19.24 -12.28 16.29
CA SER A 13 -18.76 -11.66 15.06
C SER A 13 -19.17 -10.19 15.12
N ARG A 14 -18.20 -9.33 15.47
CA ARG A 14 -18.41 -7.88 15.45
C ARG A 14 -18.64 -7.51 14.00
N ARG A 15 -19.89 -7.16 13.68
CA ARG A 15 -20.22 -6.58 12.38
C ARG A 15 -19.59 -5.19 12.34
N ILE A 16 -18.66 -5.00 11.43
CA ILE A 16 -18.02 -3.70 11.17
C ILE A 16 -18.77 -3.09 9.99
N ASP A 17 -19.35 -1.90 10.20
CA ASP A 17 -20.07 -1.19 9.14
C ASP A 17 -19.08 -0.36 8.30
N LEU A 18 -19.40 -0.09 7.04
CA LEU A 18 -18.57 0.78 6.22
C LEU A 18 -18.76 2.26 6.62
N LEU A 19 -17.66 3.01 6.70
CA LEU A 19 -17.67 4.46 6.86
C LEU A 19 -18.15 5.12 5.58
N LEU A 20 -19.46 5.29 5.44
CA LEU A 20 -20.05 5.87 4.24
C LEU A 20 -19.66 7.36 4.09
N PRO A 21 -19.48 7.84 2.85
CA PRO A 21 -19.33 9.26 2.59
C PRO A 21 -20.51 10.07 3.13
N PRO A 22 -20.31 11.34 3.51
CA PRO A 22 -21.41 12.22 3.84
C PRO A 22 -22.33 12.40 2.63
N VAL A 23 -23.61 12.68 2.86
CA VAL A 23 -24.65 12.75 1.82
C VAL A 23 -24.30 13.73 0.70
N ASN A 24 -23.60 14.83 1.02
CA ASN A 24 -23.15 15.81 0.04
C ASN A 24 -22.11 15.24 -0.96
N ALA A 25 -21.41 14.15 -0.65
CA ALA A 25 -20.48 13.47 -1.56
C ALA A 25 -21.17 12.98 -2.83
N PHE A 26 -22.46 12.67 -2.75
CA PHE A 26 -23.24 12.04 -3.82
C PHE A 26 -23.98 13.03 -4.73
N HIS A 27 -23.81 14.33 -4.51
CA HIS A 27 -24.53 15.39 -5.22
C HIS A 27 -23.57 16.41 -5.79
N LYS A 28 -23.91 17.07 -6.90
CA LYS A 28 -23.13 18.25 -7.33
C LYS A 28 -23.40 19.43 -6.38
N PRO A 29 -22.44 20.36 -6.22
CA PRO A 29 -22.71 21.62 -5.56
C PRO A 29 -23.95 22.30 -6.16
N ASN A 30 -24.82 22.83 -5.30
CA ASN A 30 -26.05 23.55 -5.68
C ASN A 30 -27.15 22.70 -6.36
N GLN A 31 -27.09 21.37 -6.27
CA GLN A 31 -28.19 20.50 -6.68
C GLN A 31 -29.06 20.08 -5.48
N PRO A 32 -30.35 19.78 -5.72
CA PRO A 32 -31.20 19.17 -4.71
C PRO A 32 -30.56 17.90 -4.16
N VAL A 33 -30.52 17.77 -2.83
CA VAL A 33 -30.04 16.57 -2.16
C VAL A 33 -31.10 15.49 -2.31
N HIS A 34 -30.82 14.51 -3.15
CA HIS A 34 -31.58 13.27 -3.19
C HIS A 34 -31.10 12.36 -2.05
N VAL A 35 -32.04 11.65 -1.43
CA VAL A 35 -31.73 10.72 -0.35
C VAL A 35 -30.79 9.64 -0.90
N VAL A 36 -29.72 9.34 -0.14
CA VAL A 36 -28.67 8.34 -0.46
C VAL A 36 -29.25 7.10 -1.17
N PRO A 37 -28.63 6.61 -2.27
CA PRO A 37 -29.13 5.46 -3.02
C PRO A 37 -29.48 4.27 -2.10
N PRO A 38 -30.62 3.58 -2.32
CA PRO A 38 -31.04 2.46 -1.48
C PRO A 38 -30.00 1.34 -1.36
N ILE A 39 -29.17 1.15 -2.39
CA ILE A 39 -28.10 0.14 -2.41
C ILE A 39 -27.04 0.38 -1.33
N LEU A 40 -26.77 1.65 -0.98
CA LEU A 40 -25.80 2.00 0.07
C LEU A 40 -26.35 1.83 1.49
N ARG A 41 -27.65 1.53 1.62
CA ARG A 41 -28.28 1.20 2.91
C ARG A 41 -28.30 -0.31 3.17
N GLN A 42 -27.83 -1.11 2.22
CA GLN A 42 -27.75 -2.56 2.37
C GLN A 42 -26.40 -2.92 2.99
N HIS A 43 -26.40 -3.86 3.93
CA HIS A 43 -25.19 -4.34 4.62
C HIS A 43 -24.16 -5.05 3.71
N ASN A 44 -24.41 -5.07 2.40
CA ASN A 44 -23.57 -5.75 1.40
C ASN A 44 -22.95 -4.77 0.39
N ALA A 45 -23.05 -3.45 0.62
CA ALA A 45 -22.43 -2.48 -0.27
C ALA A 45 -20.89 -2.65 -0.28
N THR A 46 -20.29 -2.61 -1.46
CA THR A 46 -18.84 -2.61 -1.64
C THR A 46 -18.29 -1.20 -1.84
N TRP A 47 -17.01 -0.98 -1.57
CA TRP A 47 -16.36 0.32 -1.83
C TRP A 47 -16.46 0.75 -3.29
N THR A 48 -16.31 -0.19 -4.22
CA THR A 48 -16.45 0.07 -5.66
C THR A 48 -17.85 0.58 -6.00
N GLU A 49 -18.90 -0.02 -5.44
CA GLU A 49 -20.28 0.45 -5.63
C GLU A 49 -20.50 1.82 -5.01
N ILE A 50 -20.03 2.06 -3.78
CA ILE A 50 -20.10 3.36 -3.10
C ILE A 50 -19.44 4.44 -3.96
N PHE A 51 -18.21 4.21 -4.42
CA PHE A 51 -17.44 5.18 -5.18
C PHE A 51 -18.00 5.46 -6.56
N SER A 52 -18.70 4.51 -7.19
CA SER A 52 -19.39 4.74 -8.47
C SER A 52 -20.48 5.81 -8.40
N HIS A 53 -20.99 6.12 -7.21
CA HIS A 53 -22.02 7.13 -6.98
C HIS A 53 -21.48 8.47 -6.48
N VAL A 54 -20.19 8.57 -6.15
CA VAL A 54 -19.59 9.80 -5.63
C VAL A 54 -19.48 10.83 -6.75
N GLN A 55 -19.97 12.05 -6.49
CA GLN A 55 -19.92 13.19 -7.40
C GLN A 55 -18.98 14.31 -6.91
N GLN A 56 -18.63 14.31 -5.62
CA GLN A 56 -17.71 15.27 -5.00
C GLN A 56 -16.54 14.56 -4.30
N PRO A 57 -15.59 13.98 -5.04
CA PRO A 57 -14.51 13.19 -4.45
C PRO A 57 -13.53 14.02 -3.61
N GLN A 58 -13.48 15.34 -3.80
CA GLN A 58 -12.61 16.23 -3.02
C GLN A 58 -12.89 16.19 -1.52
N ILE A 59 -14.12 15.82 -1.10
CA ILE A 59 -14.46 15.74 0.33
C ILE A 59 -14.09 14.39 0.96
N LEU A 60 -13.71 13.40 0.13
CA LEU A 60 -13.43 12.05 0.60
C LEU A 60 -12.03 11.91 1.17
N TRP A 61 -11.04 12.63 0.64
CA TRP A 61 -9.70 12.55 1.19
C TRP A 61 -9.67 12.98 2.66
N ASP A 62 -10.41 14.03 3.02
CA ASP A 62 -10.46 14.46 4.42
C ASP A 62 -11.16 13.46 5.34
N LEU A 63 -12.04 12.62 4.79
CA LEU A 63 -12.73 11.56 5.52
C LEU A 63 -11.90 10.28 5.64
N TYR A 64 -11.21 9.89 4.55
CA TYR A 64 -10.56 8.58 4.42
C TYR A 64 -9.05 8.61 4.51
N LYS A 65 -8.42 9.78 4.64
CA LYS A 65 -6.99 9.83 4.96
C LYS A 65 -6.72 9.03 6.23
N PRO A 66 -5.56 8.36 6.30
CA PRO A 66 -5.16 7.64 7.51
C PRO A 66 -5.24 8.54 8.75
N SER A 67 -5.76 8.00 9.85
CA SER A 67 -5.93 8.76 11.11
C SER A 67 -4.60 9.12 11.78
N LYS A 68 -3.57 8.33 11.50
CA LYS A 68 -2.21 8.45 12.05
C LYS A 68 -1.25 9.00 11.00
N THR A 69 -0.15 9.59 11.44
CA THR A 69 0.98 9.91 10.55
C THR A 69 1.74 8.62 10.19
N LEU A 70 2.49 8.65 9.09
CA LEU A 70 3.24 7.46 8.62
C LEU A 70 4.18 6.89 9.70
N ASP A 71 4.89 7.72 10.47
CA ASP A 71 5.78 7.24 11.54
C ASP A 71 5.07 6.68 12.78
N GLN A 72 3.74 6.83 12.87
CA GLN A 72 2.92 6.24 13.93
C GLN A 72 2.37 4.86 13.55
N PHE A 73 2.60 4.41 12.31
CA PHE A 73 2.28 3.06 11.88
C PHE A 73 3.48 2.13 12.14
N ASP A 74 3.18 0.88 12.49
CA ASP A 74 4.07 -0.24 12.19
C ASP A 74 3.76 -0.78 10.79
N LEU A 75 4.64 -1.63 10.25
CA LEU A 75 4.53 -2.16 8.90
C LEU A 75 3.24 -2.95 8.69
N GLN A 76 2.85 -3.76 9.67
CA GLN A 76 1.65 -4.58 9.61
C GLN A 76 0.38 -3.72 9.57
N SER A 77 0.31 -2.68 10.39
CA SER A 77 -0.80 -1.75 10.46
C SER A 77 -0.90 -0.90 9.20
N LEU A 78 0.24 -0.49 8.62
CA LEU A 78 0.27 0.21 7.33
C LEU A 78 -0.25 -0.70 6.21
N TRP A 79 0.24 -1.93 6.13
CA TRP A 79 -0.22 -2.92 5.15
C TRP A 79 -1.71 -3.20 5.29
N THR A 80 -2.19 -3.40 6.52
CA THR A 80 -3.61 -3.64 6.82
C THR A 80 -4.48 -2.45 6.36
N SER A 81 -4.06 -1.22 6.67
CA SER A 81 -4.74 0.00 6.21
C SER A 81 -4.75 0.10 4.68
N TYR A 82 -3.66 -0.32 4.02
CA TYR A 82 -3.55 -0.31 2.57
C TYR A 82 -4.48 -1.30 1.89
N ASP A 83 -4.50 -2.56 2.34
CA ASP A 83 -5.15 -3.71 1.69
C ASP A 83 -6.59 -3.96 2.16
N ILE A 84 -6.85 -3.80 3.46
CA ILE A 84 -8.16 -4.08 4.09
C ILE A 84 -8.91 -2.79 4.42
N GLY A 85 -8.19 -1.76 4.86
CA GLY A 85 -8.74 -0.50 5.35
C GLY A 85 -8.44 -0.25 6.82
N GLU A 86 -8.81 0.94 7.29
CA GLU A 86 -8.59 1.37 8.68
C GLU A 86 -9.89 1.32 9.47
N GLU A 87 -9.91 0.60 10.59
CA GLU A 87 -11.02 0.64 11.54
C GLU A 87 -11.02 1.96 12.32
N GLU A 88 -12.17 2.61 12.42
CA GLU A 88 -12.40 3.83 13.17
C GLU A 88 -13.68 3.70 13.99
N THR A 89 -13.63 4.16 15.24
CA THR A 89 -14.81 4.17 16.11
C THR A 89 -15.57 5.46 15.91
N ASP A 90 -16.86 5.37 15.61
CA ASP A 90 -17.74 6.52 15.48
C ASP A 90 -18.03 7.18 16.84
N LYS A 91 -18.75 8.29 16.83
CA LYS A 91 -19.13 9.02 18.05
C LYS A 91 -20.04 8.22 18.99
N ASN A 92 -20.68 7.18 18.49
CA ASN A 92 -21.58 6.30 19.24
C ASN A 92 -20.87 5.04 19.77
N GLY A 93 -19.56 4.90 19.53
CA GLY A 93 -18.80 3.72 19.94
C GLY A 93 -18.89 2.56 18.95
N GLN A 94 -19.47 2.76 17.77
CA GLN A 94 -19.60 1.74 16.74
C GLN A 94 -18.33 1.66 15.89
N ALA A 95 -17.84 0.44 15.66
CA ALA A 95 -16.72 0.20 14.76
C ALA A 95 -17.16 0.39 13.31
N MET A 96 -16.45 1.27 12.60
CA MET A 96 -16.62 1.54 11.19
C MET A 96 -15.32 1.24 10.44
N LEU A 97 -15.41 0.83 9.18
CA LEU A 97 -14.27 0.56 8.32
C LEU A 97 -14.11 1.67 7.29
N LYS A 98 -12.92 2.24 7.18
CA LYS A 98 -12.50 3.08 6.05
C LYS A 98 -12.13 2.21 4.85
N PRO A 99 -12.21 2.73 3.62
CA PRO A 99 -11.76 2.00 2.43
C PRO A 99 -10.27 1.66 2.49
N PRO A 100 -9.83 0.56 1.85
CA PRO A 100 -8.41 0.32 1.59
C PRO A 100 -7.79 1.49 0.80
N ILE A 101 -6.56 1.86 1.14
CA ILE A 101 -5.87 3.00 0.51
C ILE A 101 -5.71 2.80 -1.01
N HIS A 102 -5.45 1.56 -1.46
CA HIS A 102 -5.28 1.29 -2.88
C HIS A 102 -6.58 1.50 -3.67
N VAL A 103 -7.74 1.12 -3.11
CA VAL A 103 -9.06 1.31 -3.73
C VAL A 103 -9.39 2.79 -3.87
N VAL A 104 -9.04 3.61 -2.86
CA VAL A 104 -9.14 5.07 -2.94
C VAL A 104 -8.27 5.57 -4.10
N GLY A 105 -7.02 5.11 -4.20
CA GLY A 105 -6.10 5.44 -5.29
C GLY A 105 -6.68 5.19 -6.69
N GLU A 106 -7.18 3.98 -6.91
CA GLU A 106 -7.77 3.53 -8.18
C GLU A 106 -9.00 4.37 -8.57
N CYS A 107 -9.92 4.56 -7.62
CA CYS A 107 -11.17 5.27 -7.89
C CYS A 107 -10.97 6.76 -8.14
N PHE A 108 -9.99 7.38 -7.48
CA PHE A 108 -9.73 8.81 -7.57
C PHE A 108 -8.55 9.18 -8.48
N SER A 109 -8.00 8.22 -9.23
CA SER A 109 -6.80 8.40 -10.07
C SER A 109 -6.84 9.64 -10.98
N HIS A 110 -7.97 9.92 -11.62
CA HIS A 110 -8.13 11.09 -12.49
C HIS A 110 -8.38 12.40 -11.72
N TRP A 111 -8.93 12.32 -10.50
CA TRP A 111 -9.17 13.45 -9.61
C TRP A 111 -7.93 13.90 -8.86
N TRP A 112 -6.93 13.03 -8.70
CA TRP A 112 -5.67 13.38 -8.05
C TRP A 112 -4.96 14.57 -8.71
N ARG A 113 -5.25 14.87 -9.98
CA ARG A 113 -4.70 16.05 -10.69
C ARG A 113 -5.24 17.38 -10.15
N ASN A 114 -6.39 17.37 -9.50
CA ASN A 114 -7.10 18.57 -9.05
C ASN A 114 -6.97 18.85 -7.55
N ILE A 115 -6.34 17.94 -6.78
CA ILE A 115 -6.05 18.16 -5.37
C ILE A 115 -4.73 18.90 -5.17
N SER A 116 -4.49 19.35 -3.94
CA SER A 116 -3.22 20.00 -3.61
C SER A 116 -2.02 19.06 -3.82
N LYS A 117 -0.90 19.60 -4.29
CA LYS A 117 0.36 18.83 -4.46
C LYS A 117 0.84 18.20 -3.15
N SER A 118 0.60 18.85 -2.00
CA SER A 118 0.96 18.30 -0.70
C SER A 118 0.11 17.08 -0.36
N THR A 119 -1.21 17.16 -0.56
CA THR A 119 -2.12 16.03 -0.35
C THR A 119 -1.73 14.83 -1.21
N LEU A 120 -1.41 15.05 -2.48
CA LEU A 120 -0.99 13.98 -3.39
C LEU A 120 0.29 13.31 -2.90
N LYS A 121 1.29 14.11 -2.51
CA LYS A 121 2.54 13.59 -1.96
C LYS A 121 2.31 12.79 -0.68
N THR A 122 1.46 13.27 0.21
CA THR A 122 1.11 12.55 1.44
C THR A 122 0.49 11.20 1.11
N TRP A 123 -0.48 11.14 0.18
CA TRP A 123 -1.08 9.88 -0.25
C TRP A 123 -0.04 8.93 -0.86
N GLN A 124 0.83 9.42 -1.76
CA GLN A 124 1.91 8.64 -2.36
C GLN A 124 2.85 8.04 -1.31
N HIS A 125 3.18 8.80 -0.26
CA HIS A 125 4.03 8.31 0.82
C HIS A 125 3.40 7.11 1.56
N TYR A 126 2.07 7.08 1.72
CA TYR A 126 1.38 5.92 2.31
C TYR A 126 1.32 4.70 1.38
N CYS A 127 1.49 4.89 0.08
CA CYS A 127 1.45 3.81 -0.91
C CYS A 127 2.83 3.21 -1.21
N GLU A 128 3.91 3.96 -0.98
CA GLU A 128 5.27 3.57 -1.41
C GLU A 128 5.74 2.22 -0.84
N ILE A 129 5.60 1.99 0.47
CA ILE A 129 5.95 0.70 1.09
C ILE A 129 4.95 -0.40 0.67
N PRO A 130 3.63 -0.23 0.78
CA PRO A 130 2.69 -1.29 0.37
C PRO A 130 2.76 -1.66 -1.11
N GLU A 131 2.93 -0.71 -2.03
CA GLU A 131 3.09 -1.01 -3.45
C GLU A 131 4.36 -1.81 -3.71
N TRP A 132 5.43 -1.54 -2.98
CA TRP A 132 6.64 -2.37 -3.03
C TRP A 132 6.38 -3.78 -2.49
N ILE A 133 5.66 -3.91 -1.37
CA ILE A 133 5.25 -5.22 -0.83
C ILE A 133 4.48 -5.99 -1.90
N GLN A 134 3.49 -5.37 -2.55
CA GLN A 134 2.68 -5.99 -3.59
C GLN A 134 3.51 -6.37 -4.83
N HIS A 135 4.52 -5.55 -5.17
CA HIS A 135 5.47 -5.87 -6.22
C HIS A 135 6.28 -7.13 -5.89
N GLU A 136 6.85 -7.22 -4.68
CA GLU A 136 7.64 -8.37 -4.25
C GLU A 136 6.80 -9.64 -4.11
N ILE A 137 5.55 -9.54 -3.60
CA ILE A 137 4.58 -10.66 -3.64
C ILE A 137 4.39 -11.16 -5.07
N SER A 138 4.17 -10.24 -6.01
CA SER A 138 3.89 -10.57 -7.41
C SER A 138 5.09 -11.19 -8.11
N LYS A 139 6.29 -10.69 -7.83
CA LYS A 139 7.57 -11.05 -8.43
C LYS A 139 8.13 -12.35 -7.85
N CYS A 140 8.18 -12.45 -6.52
CA CYS A 140 8.83 -13.54 -5.80
C CYS A 140 7.87 -14.66 -5.38
N LYS A 141 6.56 -14.49 -5.59
CA LYS A 141 5.49 -15.45 -5.22
C LYS A 141 5.55 -15.83 -3.73
N ILE A 142 5.82 -14.84 -2.90
CA ILE A 142 5.87 -14.95 -1.43
C ILE A 142 4.66 -14.24 -0.82
N THR A 143 4.39 -14.54 0.45
CA THR A 143 3.29 -13.95 1.19
C THR A 143 3.63 -12.54 1.67
N SER A 144 2.61 -11.71 1.93
CA SER A 144 2.81 -10.37 2.50
C SER A 144 3.55 -10.42 3.85
N GLN A 145 3.27 -11.43 4.68
CA GLN A 145 3.93 -11.62 5.97
C GLN A 145 5.44 -11.85 5.83
N GLU A 146 5.88 -12.62 4.83
CA GLU A 146 7.31 -12.84 4.58
C GLU A 146 8.01 -11.55 4.15
N VAL A 147 7.37 -10.76 3.29
CA VAL A 147 7.93 -9.47 2.85
C VAL A 147 7.97 -8.45 4.00
N ILE A 148 6.92 -8.40 4.81
CA ILE A 148 6.85 -7.53 5.99
C ILE A 148 7.96 -7.91 6.98
N ALA A 149 8.16 -9.20 7.25
CA ALA A 149 9.24 -9.66 8.12
C ALA A 149 10.63 -9.26 7.58
N GLU A 150 10.86 -9.34 6.26
CA GLU A 150 12.10 -8.87 5.64
C GLU A 150 12.28 -7.35 5.83
N LEU A 151 11.22 -6.57 5.64
CA LEU A 151 11.24 -5.13 5.88
C LEU A 151 11.52 -4.79 7.35
N GLU A 152 10.94 -5.53 8.29
CA GLU A 152 11.21 -5.40 9.72
C GLU A 152 12.66 -5.74 10.06
N GLU A 153 13.22 -6.80 9.49
CA GLU A 153 14.64 -7.13 9.65
C GLU A 153 15.55 -6.02 9.11
N MET A 154 15.21 -5.44 7.95
CA MET A 154 15.93 -4.28 7.41
C MET A 154 15.82 -3.06 8.33
N HIS A 155 14.65 -2.84 8.93
CA HIS A 155 14.41 -1.75 9.88
C HIS A 155 15.17 -1.94 11.21
N LEU A 156 15.44 -3.18 11.62
CA LEU A 156 16.13 -3.54 12.86
C LEU A 156 17.67 -3.58 12.75
N LYS A 157 18.25 -3.45 11.54
CA LYS A 157 19.71 -3.44 11.39
C LYS A 157 20.31 -2.23 12.14
N PRO A 158 21.24 -2.46 13.08
CA PRO A 158 21.80 -1.40 13.91
C PRO A 158 22.85 -0.61 13.11
N ASP A 159 22.41 0.29 12.24
CA ASP A 159 23.29 1.35 11.74
C ASP A 159 22.97 2.64 12.51
N PRO A 160 23.93 3.18 13.28
CA PRO A 160 23.75 4.43 14.02
C PRO A 160 23.49 5.65 13.13
N LYS A 161 23.69 5.54 11.80
CA LYS A 161 23.32 6.58 10.83
C LYS A 161 21.86 6.51 10.39
N TRP A 162 21.11 5.47 10.75
CA TRP A 162 19.78 5.24 10.19
C TRP A 162 18.70 5.83 11.10
N PRO A 163 17.95 6.83 10.63
CA PRO A 163 16.82 7.37 11.39
C PRO A 163 15.70 6.31 11.46
N LYS A 164 15.21 6.07 12.67
CA LYS A 164 14.11 5.14 12.94
C LYS A 164 12.79 5.74 12.44
N GLY A 165 12.03 5.00 11.65
CA GLY A 165 10.66 5.35 11.25
C GLY A 165 10.32 4.90 9.83
N LEU A 166 9.03 4.77 9.54
CA LEU A 166 8.56 4.34 8.21
C LEU A 166 8.89 5.36 7.12
N ASN A 167 8.99 6.66 7.44
CA ASN A 167 9.45 7.67 6.48
C ASN A 167 10.86 7.41 5.94
N THR A 168 11.75 6.84 6.76
CA THR A 168 13.10 6.46 6.31
C THR A 168 13.02 5.23 5.42
N LEU A 169 12.23 4.23 5.83
CA LEU A 169 12.05 3.00 5.07
C LEU A 169 11.45 3.25 3.68
N CYS A 170 10.52 4.21 3.54
CA CYS A 170 10.01 4.64 2.23
C CYS A 170 11.13 5.10 1.30
N LYS A 171 12.09 5.89 1.80
CA LYS A 171 13.23 6.36 0.99
C LYS A 171 14.11 5.21 0.54
N GLU A 172 14.36 4.24 1.41
CA GLU A 172 15.18 3.06 1.09
C GLU A 172 14.49 2.16 0.07
N VAL A 173 13.19 1.89 0.26
CA VAL A 173 12.36 1.17 -0.71
C VAL A 173 12.43 1.83 -2.08
N LYS A 174 12.36 3.17 -2.13
CA LYS A 174 12.50 3.92 -3.37
C LYS A 174 13.88 3.75 -4.03
N ILE A 175 14.96 3.82 -3.24
CA ILE A 175 16.32 3.59 -3.74
C ILE A 175 16.43 2.17 -4.31
N LEU A 176 15.90 1.17 -3.61
CA LEU A 176 15.87 -0.22 -4.09
C LEU A 176 15.08 -0.35 -5.40
N GLN A 177 13.94 0.31 -5.53
CA GLN A 177 13.16 0.34 -6.78
C GLN A 177 13.95 0.97 -7.93
N GLU A 178 14.60 2.11 -7.70
CA GLU A 178 15.43 2.78 -8.70
C GLU A 178 16.62 1.91 -9.13
N GLN A 179 17.26 1.23 -8.17
CA GLN A 179 18.39 0.34 -8.44
C GLN A 179 17.96 -0.91 -9.23
N GLN A 180 16.83 -1.52 -8.85
CA GLN A 180 16.24 -2.63 -9.62
C GLN A 180 15.83 -2.22 -11.04
N ALA A 181 15.34 -0.98 -11.22
CA ALA A 181 15.01 -0.45 -12.55
C ALA A 181 16.26 -0.24 -13.42
N MET A 182 17.37 0.24 -12.83
CA MET A 182 18.64 0.39 -13.52
C MET A 182 19.24 -0.97 -13.92
N ASP A 183 19.27 -1.94 -13.01
CA ASP A 183 19.79 -3.28 -13.29
C ASP A 183 19.01 -3.96 -14.43
N ARG A 184 17.69 -3.79 -14.46
CA ARG A 184 16.83 -4.29 -15.54
C ARG A 184 17.13 -3.60 -16.88
N SER A 185 17.40 -2.30 -16.88
CA SER A 185 17.76 -1.56 -18.10
C SER A 185 19.13 -1.98 -18.64
N VAL A 186 20.09 -2.29 -17.77
CA VAL A 186 21.43 -2.73 -18.16
C VAL A 186 21.40 -4.14 -18.77
N MET A 187 20.59 -5.07 -18.23
CA MET A 187 20.43 -6.39 -18.84
C MET A 187 19.80 -6.32 -20.24
N VAL A 188 18.80 -5.45 -20.46
CA VAL A 188 18.17 -5.27 -21.78
C VAL A 188 19.14 -4.68 -22.81
N THR A 189 20.10 -3.85 -22.39
CA THR A 189 21.14 -3.34 -23.30
C THR A 189 22.18 -4.40 -23.67
N VAL A 190 22.55 -5.29 -22.74
CA VAL A 190 23.52 -6.36 -23.01
C VAL A 190 22.93 -7.44 -23.92
N GLU A 191 21.66 -7.81 -23.74
CA GLU A 191 20.98 -8.78 -24.61
C GLU A 191 20.72 -8.26 -26.03
N ASN A 192 20.57 -6.93 -26.20
CA ASN A 192 20.43 -6.32 -27.53
C ASN A 192 21.76 -6.11 -28.25
N GLU A 193 22.88 -5.97 -27.54
CA GLU A 193 24.22 -5.92 -28.14
C GLU A 193 24.72 -7.31 -28.57
N GLU A 194 24.38 -8.38 -27.84
CA GLU A 194 24.73 -9.76 -28.23
C GLU A 194 23.96 -10.27 -29.45
N ASN A 195 22.75 -9.75 -29.72
CA ASN A 195 22.00 -10.05 -30.94
C ASN A 195 22.35 -9.15 -32.14
N SER A 196 23.25 -8.18 -31.98
CA SER A 196 23.54 -7.19 -33.01
C SER A 196 25.00 -6.73 -33.05
N SER A 197 25.98 -7.64 -33.00
CA SER A 197 27.26 -7.46 -33.73
C SER A 197 28.21 -8.64 -33.50
N ALA A 198 28.37 -9.46 -34.55
CA ALA A 198 29.66 -10.06 -34.81
C ALA A 198 30.63 -8.94 -35.24
N GLY A 199 31.51 -8.51 -34.33
CA GLY A 199 32.65 -7.67 -34.66
C GLY A 199 33.02 -6.63 -33.62
N GLN A 200 34.18 -6.86 -32.97
CA GLN A 200 35.22 -5.88 -32.54
C GLN A 200 34.73 -4.57 -31.87
N THR A 201 35.16 -4.19 -30.67
CA THR A 201 36.55 -4.12 -30.17
C THR A 201 36.55 -3.74 -28.69
N GLU A 202 37.61 -4.18 -27.99
CA GLU A 202 37.97 -3.82 -26.62
C GLU A 202 37.94 -2.30 -26.35
N SER A 203 37.28 -1.89 -25.27
CA SER A 203 37.81 -1.00 -24.22
C SER A 203 36.69 -0.22 -23.51
N ASN A 204 36.37 -0.62 -22.27
CA ASN A 204 35.95 0.29 -21.16
C ASN A 204 35.52 -0.41 -19.85
N TYR A 205 35.76 -1.70 -19.67
CA TYR A 205 35.50 -2.37 -18.38
C TYR A 205 36.65 -2.16 -17.39
N LYS A 206 36.84 -0.94 -16.89
CA LYS A 206 37.68 -0.68 -15.71
C LYS A 206 37.43 0.70 -15.11
N ARG A 207 36.20 0.99 -14.67
CA ARG A 207 35.90 2.02 -13.65
C ARG A 207 34.39 2.04 -13.36
N LYS A 208 33.95 1.17 -12.43
CA LYS A 208 32.81 1.35 -11.49
C LYS A 208 32.46 0.01 -10.79
N LEU A 209 33.46 -0.68 -10.28
CA LEU A 209 33.30 -1.77 -9.33
C LEU A 209 34.37 -1.58 -8.26
N ALA A 210 34.08 -0.73 -7.28
CA ALA A 210 34.81 -0.67 -6.01
C ALA A 210 33.91 0.00 -4.95
N ALA A 211 33.66 -0.75 -3.87
CA ALA A 211 32.88 -0.46 -2.65
C ALA A 211 31.34 -0.50 -2.86
N ASP A 212 30.55 -1.38 -2.23
CA ASP A 212 30.68 -2.16 -1.00
C ASP A 212 29.76 -3.43 -1.08
N PRO A 213 30.03 -4.51 -0.32
CA PRO A 213 29.41 -5.81 -0.46
C PRO A 213 28.23 -5.99 0.51
N HIS A 214 27.01 -6.21 0.01
CA HIS A 214 25.98 -7.06 0.63
C HIS A 214 24.72 -7.05 -0.25
N VAL A 215 24.90 -7.44 -1.51
CA VAL A 215 23.80 -7.86 -2.39
C VAL A 215 23.90 -9.38 -2.49
N CYS A 216 22.75 -10.05 -2.30
CA CYS A 216 22.56 -11.48 -2.49
C CYS A 216 23.11 -12.41 -1.39
N LYS A 217 22.32 -12.60 -0.32
CA LYS A 217 22.30 -13.86 0.44
C LYS A 217 20.89 -14.44 0.46
N LYS A 218 20.48 -14.96 -0.70
CA LYS A 218 19.89 -16.30 -0.85
C LYS A 218 19.61 -16.49 -2.34
N GLN A 219 20.59 -17.07 -3.02
CA GLN A 219 20.29 -18.05 -4.07
C GLN A 219 19.21 -18.99 -3.51
N ARG A 220 17.96 -18.83 -3.96
CA ARG A 220 16.99 -19.92 -3.88
C ARG A 220 17.46 -20.95 -4.90
N GLN A 221 18.13 -21.96 -4.36
CA GLN A 221 18.53 -23.17 -5.05
C GLN A 221 17.35 -23.73 -5.84
N SER A 222 17.62 -24.08 -7.09
CA SER A 222 16.97 -25.14 -7.87
C SER A 222 15.43 -25.13 -7.91
N CYS A 223 14.87 -24.47 -8.92
CA CYS A 223 13.72 -25.06 -9.62
C CYS A 223 14.26 -26.21 -10.48
N SER A 224 14.03 -27.44 -10.01
CA SER A 224 13.95 -28.66 -10.81
C SER A 224 12.56 -29.23 -10.64
#